data_AF-A0A1P8WKK1-F1
#
_entry.id   AF-A0A1P8WKK1-F1
#
_cell.length_a   1.000
_cell.length_b   1.000
_cell.length_c   1.000
_cell.angle_alpha   90.00
_cell.angle_beta   90.00
_cell.angle_gamma   90.00
#
_symmetry.space_group_name_H-M   'P 1'
#
loop_
_entity.id
_entity.type
_entity.pdbx_description
1 polymer ?
#
loop_
_entity_poly.entity_id
_entity_poly.type
_entity_poly.pdbx_seq_one_letter_code
_entity_poly.pdbx_strand_id
1 'polypeptide(L)'
;MPGLPGVFRGLLHVRSEFVPLLNLASVLRQPETSDGEIMLVLDDVDGPWAVFVDEVSGLRALDISDAPESDAAGIASVVTGWATVDDEVVQVLDQSAIRQFAERELASTGRSSGLQANAPTRERMGAL
;
A
#
# COMPACT_ATOMS: atom_id res chain seq x y z
N MET A 1 -1.57 9.55 9.83
CA MET A 1 -1.95 9.13 11.21
C MET A 1 -0.69 8.70 11.96
N PRO A 2 -0.40 9.20 13.17
CA PRO A 2 0.79 8.78 13.93
C PRO A 2 0.81 7.26 14.16
N GLY A 3 1.97 6.61 13.97
CA GLY A 3 2.16 5.18 14.22
C GLY A 3 1.63 4.25 13.12
N LEU A 4 1.15 4.78 12.00
CA LEU A 4 0.64 4.01 10.88
C LEU A 4 1.73 3.89 9.79
N PRO A 5 1.95 2.70 9.19
CA PRO A 5 3.01 2.52 8.19
C PRO A 5 2.77 3.35 6.92
N GLY A 6 3.85 3.71 6.22
CA GLY A 6 3.81 4.63 5.06
C GLY A 6 2.91 4.20 3.91
N VAL A 7 2.52 2.92 3.88
CA VAL A 7 1.56 2.36 2.92
C VAL A 7 0.13 2.86 3.13
N PHE A 8 -0.26 3.41 4.29
CA PHE A 8 -1.53 4.13 4.41
C PHE A 8 -1.33 5.63 4.60
N ARG A 9 -2.16 6.40 3.89
CA ARG A 9 -2.32 7.85 4.11
C ARG A 9 -3.25 8.13 5.28
N GLY A 10 -4.27 7.29 5.47
CA GLY A 10 -5.27 7.46 6.52
C GLY A 10 -6.55 6.69 6.25
N LEU A 11 -7.66 7.27 6.70
CA LEU A 11 -9.01 6.77 6.53
C LEU A 11 -9.86 7.84 5.86
N LEU A 12 -10.77 7.41 5.01
CA LEU A 12 -11.76 8.24 4.33
C LEU A 12 -13.15 7.87 4.80
N HIS A 13 -14.06 8.83 4.80
CA HIS A 13 -15.46 8.58 5.08
C HIS A 13 -16.24 8.58 3.77
N VAL A 14 -16.68 7.41 3.33
CA VAL A 14 -17.42 7.22 2.08
C VAL A 14 -18.74 6.54 2.40
N ARG A 15 -19.87 7.20 2.11
CA ARG A 15 -21.23 6.65 2.27
C ARG A 15 -21.48 6.00 3.66
N SER A 16 -21.08 6.66 4.73
CA SER A 16 -21.20 6.19 6.12
C SER A 16 -20.25 5.04 6.52
N GLU A 17 -19.27 4.71 5.68
CA GLU A 17 -18.22 3.72 5.94
C GLU A 17 -16.84 4.37 6.04
N PHE A 18 -15.96 3.81 6.87
CA PHE A 18 -14.55 4.20 6.92
C PHE A 18 -13.73 3.32 5.98
N VAL A 19 -13.20 3.93 4.92
CA VAL A 19 -12.42 3.24 3.89
C VAL A 19 -10.92 3.56 4.08
N PRO A 20 -10.03 2.56 4.18
CA PRO A 20 -8.59 2.79 4.25
C PRO A 20 -8.08 3.41 2.94
N LEU A 21 -7.31 4.49 3.08
CA LEU A 21 -6.64 5.16 1.97
C LEU A 21 -5.19 4.71 1.92
N LEU A 22 -4.83 3.98 0.88
CA LEU A 22 -3.49 3.48 0.63
C LEU A 22 -2.66 4.47 -0.19
N ASN A 23 -1.36 4.42 0.03
CA ASN A 23 -0.36 5.15 -0.74
C ASN A 23 0.26 4.21 -1.79
N LEU A 24 -0.18 4.35 -3.05
CA LEU A 24 0.27 3.48 -4.13
C LEU A 24 1.77 3.65 -4.43
N ALA A 25 2.33 4.85 -4.29
CA ALA A 25 3.76 5.10 -4.49
C ALA A 25 4.63 4.29 -3.52
N SER A 26 4.19 4.16 -2.25
CA SER A 26 4.85 3.29 -1.27
C SER A 26 4.77 1.80 -1.63
N VAL A 27 3.65 1.37 -2.24
CA VAL A 27 3.49 -0.03 -2.70
C VAL A 27 4.42 -0.32 -3.89
N LEU A 28 4.45 0.59 -4.86
CA LEU A 28 5.26 0.46 -6.09
C LEU A 28 6.73 0.85 -5.89
N ARG A 29 7.10 1.35 -4.72
CA ARG A 29 8.42 1.93 -4.40
C ARG A 29 8.84 3.02 -5.38
N GLN A 30 7.87 3.83 -5.79
CA GLN A 30 8.04 4.96 -6.68
C GLN A 30 8.07 6.25 -5.88
N PRO A 31 8.68 7.33 -6.41
CA PRO A 31 8.56 8.64 -5.79
C PRO A 31 7.09 9.04 -5.72
N GLU A 32 6.73 9.68 -4.60
CA GLU A 32 5.39 10.25 -4.41
C GLU A 32 5.12 11.31 -5.49
N THR A 33 4.07 11.11 -6.28
CA THR A 33 3.48 12.16 -7.09
C THR A 33 2.54 13.02 -6.23
N SER A 34 2.08 14.16 -6.78
CA SER A 34 1.10 15.02 -6.09
C SER A 34 -0.11 14.21 -5.62
N ASP A 35 -0.77 14.67 -4.57
CA ASP A 35 -2.06 14.07 -4.19
C ASP A 35 -3.03 14.23 -5.37
N GLY A 36 -3.28 13.13 -6.08
CA GLY A 36 -4.18 13.11 -7.22
C GLY A 36 -5.58 13.57 -6.83
N GLU A 37 -6.26 14.31 -7.71
CA GLU A 37 -7.60 14.84 -7.44
C GLU A 37 -8.68 13.75 -7.53
N ILE A 38 -8.33 12.58 -8.09
CA ILE A 38 -9.26 11.48 -8.33
C ILE A 38 -9.01 10.36 -7.33
N MET A 39 -10.08 9.92 -6.69
CA MET A 39 -10.09 8.81 -5.75
C MET A 39 -10.73 7.58 -6.38
N LEU A 40 -9.97 6.49 -6.45
CA LEU A 40 -10.49 5.17 -6.81
C LEU A 40 -10.82 4.39 -5.54
N VAL A 41 -12.05 3.90 -5.44
CA VAL A 41 -12.47 2.95 -4.41
C VAL A 41 -12.58 1.58 -5.06
N LEU A 42 -11.84 0.61 -4.52
CA LEU A 42 -11.80 -0.77 -4.99
C LEU A 42 -12.50 -1.66 -3.97
N ASP A 43 -13.43 -2.48 -4.44
CA ASP A 43 -14.08 -3.51 -3.65
C ASP A 43 -13.17 -4.74 -3.58
N ASP A 44 -13.00 -5.28 -2.37
CA ASP A 44 -12.26 -6.51 -2.10
C ASP A 44 -13.04 -7.36 -1.07
N VAL A 45 -12.67 -8.64 -0.92
CA VAL A 45 -13.34 -9.58 -0.01
C VAL A 45 -13.26 -9.10 1.43
N ASP A 46 -12.17 -8.46 1.83
CA ASP A 46 -11.93 -7.95 3.18
C ASP A 46 -12.42 -6.50 3.38
N GLY A 47 -13.28 -6.03 2.49
CA GLY A 47 -13.88 -4.70 2.50
C GLY A 47 -13.17 -3.70 1.58
N PRO A 48 -13.85 -2.58 1.26
CA PRO A 48 -13.35 -1.63 0.28
C PRO A 48 -12.06 -0.95 0.77
N TRP A 49 -11.26 -0.47 -0.17
CA TRP A 49 -10.11 0.38 0.07
C TRP A 49 -9.96 1.40 -1.05
N ALA A 50 -9.14 2.43 -0.83
CA ALA A 50 -9.02 3.53 -1.77
C ALA A 50 -7.57 3.91 -2.05
N VAL A 51 -7.35 4.52 -3.21
CA VAL A 51 -6.12 5.20 -3.62
C VAL A 51 -6.45 6.52 -4.30
N PHE A 52 -5.51 7.46 -4.23
CA PHE A 52 -5.52 8.60 -5.15
C PHE A 52 -4.76 8.26 -6.42
N VAL A 53 -5.28 8.75 -7.54
CA VAL A 53 -4.66 8.67 -8.86
C VAL A 53 -4.69 10.04 -9.51
N ASP A 54 -3.70 10.32 -10.36
CA ASP A 54 -3.62 11.58 -11.07
C ASP A 54 -4.72 11.69 -12.14
N GLU A 55 -4.99 10.60 -12.86
CA GLU A 55 -5.97 10.55 -13.95
C GLU A 55 -6.58 9.14 -14.10
N VAL A 56 -7.79 9.06 -14.67
CA VAL A 56 -8.41 7.82 -15.14
C VAL A 56 -8.60 7.89 -16.65
N SER A 57 -7.80 7.12 -17.39
CA SER A 57 -7.83 7.11 -18.87
C SER A 57 -9.03 6.35 -19.46
N GLY A 58 -9.66 5.46 -18.69
CA GLY A 58 -10.89 4.75 -19.06
C GLY A 58 -10.82 3.24 -18.84
N LEU A 59 -11.86 2.53 -19.29
CA LEU A 59 -11.92 1.07 -19.26
C LEU A 59 -11.46 0.49 -20.61
N ARG A 60 -10.51 -0.45 -20.56
CA ARG A 60 -9.89 -1.08 -21.74
C ARG A 60 -9.81 -2.59 -21.51
N ALA A 61 -10.03 -3.37 -22.57
CA ALA A 61 -9.59 -4.76 -22.59
C ALA A 61 -8.09 -4.79 -22.88
N LEU A 62 -7.32 -5.56 -22.11
CA LEU A 62 -5.87 -5.63 -22.20
C LEU A 62 -5.42 -7.07 -22.42
N ASP A 63 -4.51 -7.27 -23.37
CA ASP A 63 -3.76 -8.51 -23.49
C ASP A 63 -2.55 -8.44 -22.54
N ILE A 64 -2.60 -9.24 -21.48
CA ILE A 64 -1.57 -9.26 -20.43
C ILE A 64 -0.45 -10.19 -20.88
N SER A 65 0.79 -9.71 -20.77
CA SER A 65 2.01 -10.43 -21.05
C SER A 65 2.91 -10.50 -19.82
N ASP A 66 3.81 -11.48 -19.81
CA ASP A 66 4.85 -11.59 -18.77
C ASP A 66 5.84 -10.42 -18.87
N ALA A 67 6.39 -10.05 -17.73
CA ALA A 67 7.32 -8.92 -17.63
C ALA A 67 8.60 -9.15 -18.48
N PRO A 68 9.22 -8.08 -19.02
CA PRO A 68 10.64 -8.14 -19.34
C PRO A 68 11.42 -8.45 -18.05
N GLU A 69 12.44 -9.31 -18.09
CA GLU A 69 13.26 -9.68 -16.93
C GLU A 69 13.66 -8.43 -16.14
N SER A 70 13.05 -8.24 -14.98
CA SER A 70 13.26 -7.07 -14.13
C SER A 70 13.78 -7.56 -12.78
N ASP A 71 14.99 -7.10 -12.43
CA ASP A 71 15.75 -7.41 -11.19
C ASP A 71 15.03 -6.98 -9.88
N ALA A 72 13.79 -6.52 -9.95
CA ALA A 72 13.04 -6.00 -8.81
C ALA A 72 12.35 -7.11 -8.01
N ALA A 73 13.15 -7.93 -7.31
CA ALA A 73 12.72 -9.05 -6.44
C ALA A 73 11.73 -8.69 -5.30
N GLY A 74 11.23 -7.46 -5.21
CA GLY A 74 10.25 -7.02 -4.22
C GLY A 74 8.99 -6.31 -4.77
N ILE A 75 8.99 -5.87 -6.03
CA ILE A 75 7.83 -5.20 -6.69
C ILE A 75 7.02 -6.24 -7.49
N ALA A 76 7.67 -7.34 -7.87
CA ALA A 76 7.08 -8.44 -8.63
C ALA A 76 5.82 -9.06 -7.99
N SER A 77 5.58 -8.86 -6.68
CA SER A 77 4.43 -9.48 -6.01
C SER A 77 3.10 -8.76 -6.19
N VAL A 78 3.08 -7.49 -6.61
CA VAL A 78 1.83 -6.70 -6.79
C VAL A 78 1.50 -6.41 -8.25
N VAL A 79 2.39 -6.80 -9.17
CA VAL A 79 2.20 -6.64 -10.62
C VAL A 79 1.79 -8.00 -11.17
N THR A 80 0.58 -8.10 -11.72
CA THR A 80 0.08 -9.31 -12.39
C THR A 80 0.76 -9.54 -13.73
N GLY A 81 1.12 -8.46 -14.43
CA GLY A 81 1.75 -8.52 -15.74
C GLY A 81 1.86 -7.13 -16.37
N TRP A 82 2.16 -7.13 -17.66
CA TRP A 82 2.42 -5.93 -18.45
C TRP A 82 1.51 -5.94 -19.68
N ALA A 83 1.01 -4.77 -20.08
CA ALA A 83 0.19 -4.61 -21.27
C ALA A 83 0.69 -3.44 -22.11
N THR A 84 0.37 -3.45 -23.41
CA THR A 84 0.61 -2.29 -24.28
C THR A 84 -0.72 -1.57 -24.54
N VAL A 85 -0.77 -0.27 -24.28
CA VAL A 85 -1.93 0.61 -24.49
C VAL A 85 -1.44 1.84 -25.24
N ASP A 86 -2.00 2.11 -26.42
CA ASP A 86 -1.64 3.29 -27.23
C ASP A 86 -0.11 3.45 -27.42
N ASP A 87 0.57 2.33 -27.72
CA ASP A 87 2.04 2.20 -27.85
C ASP A 87 2.85 2.45 -26.55
N GLU A 88 2.18 2.62 -25.41
CA GLU A 88 2.79 2.71 -24.10
C GLU A 88 2.70 1.40 -23.33
N VAL A 89 3.78 1.08 -22.61
CA VAL A 89 3.84 -0.12 -21.79
C VAL A 89 3.38 0.21 -20.38
N VAL A 90 2.32 -0.45 -19.93
CA VAL A 90 1.70 -0.23 -18.61
C VAL A 90 1.79 -1.48 -17.73
N GLN A 91 1.88 -1.25 -16.42
CA GLN A 91 1.83 -2.32 -15.42
C GLN A 91 0.38 -2.63 -15.07
N VAL A 92 0.03 -3.92 -15.08
CA VAL A 92 -1.26 -4.40 -14.60
C VAL A 92 -1.08 -4.80 -13.14
N LEU A 93 -1.78 -4.12 -12.24
CA LEU A 93 -1.66 -4.31 -10.80
C LEU A 93 -2.71 -5.29 -10.26
N ASP A 94 -2.30 -6.12 -9.31
CA ASP A 94 -3.18 -7.02 -8.58
C ASP A 94 -3.74 -6.31 -7.34
N GLN A 95 -5.04 -6.01 -7.37
CA GLN A 95 -5.72 -5.30 -6.27
C GLN A 95 -5.62 -6.04 -4.93
N SER A 96 -5.74 -7.37 -4.94
CA SER A 96 -5.72 -8.17 -3.72
C SER A 96 -4.30 -8.30 -3.19
N ALA A 97 -3.29 -8.39 -4.06
CA ALA A 97 -1.89 -8.37 -3.63
C ALA A 97 -1.49 -7.03 -3.01
N ILE A 98 -1.97 -5.90 -3.54
CA ILE A 98 -1.79 -4.57 -2.94
C ILE A 98 -2.38 -4.55 -1.53
N ARG A 99 -3.62 -5.03 -1.38
CA ARG A 99 -4.31 -5.07 -0.09
C ARG A 99 -3.55 -5.94 0.93
N GLN A 100 -3.17 -7.15 0.54
CA GLN A 100 -2.40 -8.06 1.39
C GLN A 100 -1.04 -7.47 1.78
N PHE A 101 -0.39 -6.71 0.89
CA PHE A 101 0.85 -6.00 1.21
C PHE A 101 0.61 -4.97 2.33
N ALA A 102 -0.42 -4.14 2.21
CA ALA A 102 -0.76 -3.15 3.23
C ALA A 102 -1.06 -3.78 4.60
N GLU A 103 -1.76 -4.92 4.61
CA GLU A 103 -2.06 -5.66 5.84
C GLU A 103 -0.82 -6.25 6.50
N ARG A 104 0.12 -6.78 5.71
CA ARG A 104 1.42 -7.27 6.24
C ARG A 104 2.22 -6.15 6.90
N GLU A 105 2.25 -4.97 6.30
CA GLU A 105 2.90 -3.78 6.86
C GLU A 105 2.22 -3.29 8.14
N LEU A 106 0.88 -3.30 8.18
CA LEU A 106 0.13 -2.96 9.38
C LEU A 106 0.43 -3.95 10.53
N ALA A 107 0.43 -5.24 10.22
CA ALA A 107 0.72 -6.30 11.19
C ALA A 107 2.18 -6.30 11.67
N SER A 108 3.15 -5.87 10.84
CA SER A 108 4.55 -5.72 11.26
C SER A 108 4.70 -4.57 12.27
N THR A 109 3.99 -3.46 12.05
CA THR A 109 4.03 -2.27 12.92
C THR A 109 3.50 -2.55 14.34
N GLY A 110 2.42 -3.34 14.46
CA GLY A 110 1.87 -3.75 15.77
C GLY A 110 2.82 -4.65 16.58
N ARG A 111 3.65 -5.47 15.92
CA ARG A 111 4.62 -6.36 16.57
C ARG A 111 5.85 -5.61 17.10
N SER A 112 6.28 -4.55 16.43
CA SER A 112 7.39 -3.69 16.89
C SER A 112 7.06 -2.87 18.14
N SER A 113 5.81 -2.48 18.34
CA SER A 113 5.39 -1.69 19.51
C SER A 113 5.28 -2.50 20.81
N GLY A 114 5.11 -3.83 20.72
CA GLY A 114 4.99 -4.72 21.89
C GLY A 114 6.31 -5.02 22.63
N LEU A 115 7.46 -4.74 22.02
CA LEU A 115 8.79 -5.07 22.57
C LEU A 115 9.46 -3.92 23.36
N GLN A 116 8.95 -2.69 23.30
CA GLN A 116 9.50 -1.55 24.07
C GLN A 116 8.87 -1.34 25.46
N ALA A 117 7.80 -2.04 25.81
CA ALA A 117 7.05 -1.77 27.06
C ALA A 117 7.66 -2.38 28.34
N ASN A 118 8.73 -3.20 28.24
CA ASN A 118 9.33 -3.88 29.40
C ASN A 118 10.84 -3.61 29.53
N ALA A 119 11.22 -2.37 29.83
CA ALA A 119 12.50 -2.11 30.48
C ALA A 119 12.28 -2.16 32.01
N PRO A 120 12.85 -3.14 32.74
CA PRO A 120 12.71 -3.17 34.19
C PRO A 120 13.46 -1.97 34.78
N THR A 121 12.72 -1.07 35.43
CA THR A 121 13.26 -0.06 36.33
C THR A 121 14.11 -0.77 37.39
N ARG A 122 15.42 -0.85 37.18
CA ARG A 122 16.35 -1.22 38.24
C ARG A 122 16.35 -0.08 39.25
N GLU A 123 15.59 -0.27 40.33
CA GLU A 123 15.71 0.53 41.55
C GLU A 123 17.18 0.61 41.94
N ARG A 124 17.65 1.84 42.08
CA ARG A 124 18.99 2.17 42.53
C ARG A 124 19.14 1.69 43.98
N MET A 125 19.84 0.59 44.17
CA MET A 125 20.50 0.27 45.42
C MET A 125 21.98 0.62 45.27
N GLY A 126 22.46 1.58 46.06
CA GLY A 126 23.88 1.96 46.07
C GLY A 126 24.17 3.26 46.79
N ALA A 127 24.41 3.13 48.09
CA ALA A 127 25.38 3.86 48.92
C ALA A 127 25.42 5.40 48.86
N LEU A 128 25.12 6.06 49.98
CA LEU A 128 26.13 6.46 50.99
C LEU A 128 25.43 6.76 52.33
#